data_AF-N9L943-F1
#
_entry.id   AF-N9L943-F1
#
_cell.length_a   1.000
_cell.length_b   1.000
_cell.length_c   1.000
_cell.angle_alpha   90.00
_cell.angle_beta   90.00
_cell.angle_gamma   90.00
#
_symmetry.space_group_name_H-M   'P 1'
#
loop_
_entity.id
_entity.type
_entity.pdbx_description
1 polymer ?
#
loop_
_entity_poly.entity_id
_entity_poly.type
_entity_poly.pdbx_seq_one_letter_code
_entity_poly.pdbx_strand_id
1 'polypeptide(L)' 'MSNFNELRIHFHMSIGVVNASQNDSFKLSDYIDEDEWNALSGEEKENIVASWANEWSINYLDLGGHVE' A
#
# COMPACT_ATOMS: atom_id res chain seq x y z
N MET A 1 19.29 7.76 -16.07
CA MET A 1 18.64 8.17 -14.81
C MET A 1 17.29 7.49 -14.81
N SER A 2 17.04 6.62 -13.84
CA SER A 2 15.74 5.95 -13.74
C SER A 2 14.73 6.95 -13.18
N ASN A 3 13.48 6.89 -13.64
CA ASN A 3 12.40 7.75 -13.16
C ASN A 3 11.85 7.24 -11.80
N PHE A 4 12.70 6.66 -10.95
CA PHE A 4 12.30 6.09 -9.67
C PHE A 4 11.55 7.11 -8.79
N ASN A 5 11.99 8.36 -8.78
CA ASN A 5 11.36 9.45 -8.06
C ASN A 5 9.95 9.83 -8.58
N GLU A 6 9.60 9.37 -9.78
CA GLU A 6 8.26 9.54 -10.37
C GLU A 6 7.36 8.33 -10.11
N LEU A 7 7.92 7.19 -9.67
CA LEU A 7 7.13 6.00 -9.36
C LEU A 7 6.25 6.25 -8.15
N ARG A 8 5.01 5.79 -8.27
CA ARG A 8 4.00 5.91 -7.23
C ARG A 8 3.45 4.54 -6.88
N ILE A 9 3.23 4.34 -5.59
CA ILE A 9 2.45 3.21 -5.10
C ILE A 9 1.00 3.66 -4.93
N HIS A 10 0.08 2.78 -5.28
CA HIS A 10 -1.36 3.03 -5.22
C HIS A 10 -2.00 1.96 -4.36
N PHE A 11 -2.57 2.37 -3.23
CA PHE A 11 -3.32 1.47 -2.37
C PHE A 11 -4.82 1.70 -2.56
N HIS A 12 -5.54 0.59 -2.63
CA HIS A 12 -6.99 0.56 -2.77
C HIS A 12 -7.56 -0.42 -1.75
N MET A 13 -8.53 0.05 -0.97
CA MET A 13 -9.32 -0.79 -0.09
C MET A 13 -10.79 -0.57 -0.41
N SER A 14 -11.53 -1.67 -0.52
CA SER A 14 -12.98 -1.66 -0.67
C SER A 14 -13.57 -2.51 0.45
N ILE A 15 -14.51 -1.95 1.19
CA ILE A 15 -15.28 -2.65 2.21
C ILE A 15 -16.63 -2.98 1.56
N GLY A 16 -17.10 -4.23 1.67
CA GLY A 16 -18.19 -4.83 0.88
C GLY A 16 -19.59 -4.18 0.92
N VAL A 17 -19.71 -2.93 1.38
CA VAL A 17 -20.87 -2.06 1.26
C VAL A 17 -20.64 -1.02 0.16
N VAL A 18 -21.64 -0.83 -0.72
CA VAL A 18 -21.59 0.08 -1.86
C VAL A 18 -21.17 1.48 -1.40
N ASN A 19 -20.05 1.98 -1.94
CA ASN A 19 -19.43 3.30 -1.72
C ASN A 19 -18.47 3.48 -0.53
N ALA A 20 -18.06 2.43 0.18
CA ALA A 20 -16.98 2.52 1.16
C ALA A 20 -15.64 2.04 0.56
N SER A 21 -14.97 2.92 -0.19
CA SER A 21 -13.62 2.66 -0.70
C SER A 21 -12.63 3.74 -0.30
N GLN A 22 -11.45 3.33 0.13
CA GLN A 22 -10.32 4.22 0.39
C GLN A 22 -9.28 4.05 -0.72
N ASN A 23 -8.77 5.16 -1.23
CA ASN A 23 -7.73 5.17 -2.27
C ASN A 23 -6.69 6.20 -1.89
N ASP A 24 -5.44 5.77 -1.75
CA ASP A 24 -4.33 6.67 -1.54
C ASP A 24 -3.20 6.38 -2.51
N SER A 25 -2.39 7.40 -2.76
CA SER A 25 -1.22 7.29 -3.61
C SER A 25 -0.06 8.03 -2.99
N PHE A 26 1.08 7.35 -2.93
CA PHE A 26 2.31 7.84 -2.33
C PHE A 26 3.47 7.71 -3.30
N LYS A 27 4.58 8.42 -3.07
CA LYS A 27 5.78 8.16 -3.86
C LYS A 27 6.39 6.84 -3.39
N LEU A 28 6.91 6.05 -4.33
CA LEU A 28 7.62 4.83 -3.97
C LEU A 28 8.85 5.14 -3.10
N SER A 29 9.49 6.28 -3.36
CA SER A 29 10.61 6.82 -2.58
C SER A 29 10.29 7.12 -1.12
N ASP A 30 9.00 7.20 -0.74
CA ASP A 30 8.61 7.41 0.66
C ASP A 30 8.68 6.10 1.46
N TYR A 31 8.78 4.95 0.78
CA TYR A 31 8.75 3.60 1.36
C TYR A 31 10.08 2.85 1.23
N ILE A 32 10.85 3.12 0.17
CA ILE A 32 12.09 2.40 -0.13
C ILE A 32 13.02 3.24 -1.02
N ASP A 33 14.32 3.10 -0.84
CA ASP A 33 15.33 3.74 -1.68
C ASP A 33 15.46 3.04 -3.05
N GLU A 34 15.95 3.78 -4.06
CA GLU A 34 16.08 3.26 -5.44
C GLU A 34 17.00 2.03 -5.52
N ASP A 35 18.12 2.06 -4.80
CA ASP A 35 19.10 0.97 -4.81
C ASP A 35 18.52 -0.29 -4.16
N GLU A 36 17.80 -0.13 -3.04
CA GLU A 36 17.13 -1.23 -2.34
C GLU A 36 16.02 -1.81 -3.22
N TRP A 37 15.19 -0.96 -3.82
CA TRP A 37 14.14 -1.41 -4.74
C TRP A 37 14.71 -2.16 -5.95
N ASN A 38 15.83 -1.70 -6.51
CA ASN A 38 16.45 -2.36 -7.66
C ASN A 38 17.14 -3.68 -7.29
N ALA A 39 17.53 -3.87 -6.02
CA ALA A 39 18.10 -5.12 -5.52
C ALA A 39 17.04 -6.23 -5.34
N LEU A 40 15.76 -5.88 -5.17
CA LEU A 40 14.68 -6.84 -4.99
C LEU A 40 14.28 -7.53 -6.31
N SER A 41 14.08 -8.84 -6.23
CA SER A 41 13.42 -9.63 -7.27
C SER A 41 11.95 -9.25 -7.43
N GLY A 42 11.31 -9.71 -8.52
CA GLY A 42 9.88 -9.45 -8.75
C GLY A 42 8.98 -9.97 -7.62
N GLU A 43 9.26 -11.17 -7.12
CA GLU A 43 8.50 -11.78 -6.01
C GLU A 43 8.68 -11.00 -4.70
N GLU A 44 9.91 -10.56 -4.40
CA GLU A 44 10.17 -9.74 -3.21
C GLU A 44 9.47 -8.37 -3.27
N LYS A 45 9.40 -7.78 -4.47
CA LYS A 45 8.65 -6.53 -4.71
C LYS A 45 7.16 -6.72 -4.49
N GLU A 46 6.59 -7.83 -4.95
CA GLU A 46 5.17 -8.12 -4.72
C GLU A 46 4.89 -8.35 -3.23
N ASN A 47 5.74 -9.12 -2.55
CA ASN A 47 5.58 -9.41 -1.12
C ASN A 47 5.69 -8.15 -0.25
N ILE A 48 6.66 -7.27 -0.51
CA ILE A 48 6.83 -6.05 0.27
C ILE A 48 5.69 -5.06 0.03
N VAL A 49 5.23 -4.92 -1.23
CA VAL A 49 4.07 -4.08 -1.57
C VAL A 49 2.80 -4.59 -0.90
N ALA A 50 2.60 -5.91 -0.84
CA ALA A 50 1.48 -6.52 -0.12
C ALA A 50 1.56 -6.24 1.40
N SER A 51 2.76 -6.28 1.99
CA SER A 51 2.97 -5.91 3.40
C SER A 51 2.59 -4.46 3.66
N TRP A 52 3.06 -3.53 2.83
CA TRP A 52 2.73 -2.10 2.96
C TRP A 52 1.23 -1.84 2.78
N ALA A 53 0.57 -2.54 1.86
CA ALA A 53 -0.87 -2.43 1.67
C ALA A 53 -1.64 -2.87 2.92
N ASN A 54 -1.20 -3.95 3.57
CA ASN A 54 -1.80 -4.43 4.82
C ASN A 54 -1.63 -3.39 5.95
N GLU A 55 -0.41 -2.90 6.16
CA GLU A 55 -0.11 -1.87 7.15
C GLU A 55 -0.91 -0.58 6.90
N TRP A 56 -0.98 -0.13 5.65
CA TRP A 56 -1.79 1.01 5.24
C TRP A 56 -3.28 0.80 5.57
N SER A 57 -3.84 -0.38 5.27
CA SER A 57 -5.26 -0.68 5.47
C SER A 57 -5.69 -0.63 6.94
N ILE A 58 -4.80 -1.02 7.87
CA ILE A 58 -5.07 -1.01 9.31
C ILE A 58 -5.39 0.41 9.81
N ASN A 59 -4.83 1.46 9.18
CA ASN A 59 -5.12 2.85 9.55
C ASN A 59 -6.58 3.27 9.29
N TYR A 60 -7.31 2.51 8.47
CA TYR A 60 -8.68 2.80 8.07
C TYR A 60 -9.69 1.79 8.62
N LEU A 61 -9.22 0.63 9.08
CA LEU A 61 -10.06 -0.42 9.65
C LEU A 61 -10.40 -0.08 11.11
N ASP A 62 -11.49 0.65 11.32
CA ASP A 62 -12.12 0.79 12.64
C ASP A 62 -13.29 -0.21 12.75
N LEU A 63 -13.03 -1.33 13.45
CA LEU A 63 -13.98 -2.42 13.60
C LEU A 63 -14.58 -2.43 15.01
N GLY A 64 -15.90 -2.32 15.09
CA GLY A 64 -16.65 -2.37 16.35
C GLY A 64 -17.84 -3.32 16.28
N GLY A 65 -18.20 -3.91 17.42
CA GLY A 65 -19.39 -4.74 17.58
C GLY A 65 -19.92 -4.59 19.00
N HIS A 66 -21.23 -4.54 19.16
CA HIS A 66 -21.89 -4.50 20.46
C HIS A 66 -23.09 -5.45 20.47
N VAL A 67 -23.36 -6.03 21.64
CA VAL A 67 -24.53 -6.87 21.94
C VAL A 67 -25.36 -6.15 23.00
N GLU A 68 -26.68 -6.12 22.82
CA GLU A 68 -27.67 -5.56 23.77
C GLU A 68 -27.97 -6.52 24.93
#